data_AF-A0A3S1ASX6-F1
#
_entry.id   AF-A0A3S1ASX6-F1
#
_cell.length_a   1.000
_cell.length_b   1.000
_cell.length_c   1.000
_cell.angle_alpha   90.00
_cell.angle_beta   90.00
_cell.angle_gamma   90.00
#
_symmetry.space_group_name_H-M   'P 1'
#
loop_
_entity.id
_entity.type
_entity.pdbx_description
1 polymer ?
#
loop_
_entity_poly.entity_id
_entity_poly.type
_entity_poly.pdbx_seq_one_letter_code
_entity_poly.pdbx_strand_id
1 'polypeptide(L)'
;MRVPEYFWFNPFDPSDLAGFSFHSKTYQPIYPNAQGQLVSQVLGLTLVRWQGNYKGINNITWLRWATLDGQLLPNSEEIAELEKQRAEQQEQRAEQEKLRADNAESQLKQVAANLLKQGIPVEQVAQITGLPESQVTELGN
;
A
#
# COMPACT_ATOMS: atom_id res chain seq x y z
N MET A 1 10.47 -14.86 33.41
CA MET A 1 9.54 -14.29 32.41
C MET A 1 8.59 -15.40 31.97
N ARG A 2 7.29 -15.15 31.87
CA ARG A 2 6.29 -16.13 31.40
C ARG A 2 5.63 -15.58 30.13
N VAL A 3 5.34 -16.45 29.17
CA VAL A 3 4.69 -16.08 27.92
C VAL A 3 3.17 -16.09 28.15
N PRO A 4 2.42 -15.03 27.83
CA PRO A 4 0.97 -14.99 28.04
C PRO A 4 0.22 -16.10 27.30
N GLU A 5 0.61 -16.39 26.06
CA GLU A 5 0.02 -17.44 25.23
C GLU A 5 1.11 -18.07 24.35
N TYR A 6 1.02 -19.38 24.11
CA TYR A 6 1.86 -20.05 23.11
C TYR A 6 1.02 -21.03 22.28
N PHE A 7 1.48 -21.27 21.06
CA PHE A 7 0.79 -22.09 20.07
C PHE A 7 1.80 -23.01 19.37
N TRP A 8 1.36 -24.19 18.96
CA TRP A 8 2.12 -25.04 18.06
C TRP A 8 1.23 -25.61 16.96
N PHE A 9 1.87 -25.97 15.85
CA PHE A 9 1.21 -26.61 14.73
C PHE A 9 2.18 -27.51 13.99
N ASN A 10 1.76 -28.72 13.68
CA ASN A 10 2.49 -29.61 12.80
C ASN A 10 1.97 -29.46 11.36
N PRO A 11 2.78 -28.96 10.41
CA PRO A 11 2.35 -28.83 9.01
C PRO A 11 2.11 -30.17 8.31
N PHE A 12 2.63 -31.28 8.85
CA PHE A 12 2.47 -32.63 8.31
C PHE A 12 1.33 -33.42 8.97
N ASP A 13 0.83 -32.94 10.11
CA ASP A 13 -0.37 -33.46 10.77
C ASP A 13 -1.31 -32.28 11.08
N PRO A 14 -2.28 -32.00 10.19
CA PRO A 14 -3.19 -30.87 10.36
C PRO A 14 -4.01 -30.89 11.66
N SER A 15 -4.14 -32.05 12.30
CA SER A 15 -4.85 -32.22 13.57
C SER A 15 -4.04 -31.78 14.77
N ASP A 16 -2.71 -31.76 14.67
CA ASP A 16 -1.80 -31.33 15.72
C ASP A 16 -1.66 -29.79 15.72
N LEU A 17 -2.71 -29.15 16.24
CA LEU A 17 -2.80 -27.73 16.51
C LEU A 17 -3.24 -27.55 17.96
N ALA A 18 -2.43 -26.87 18.76
CA ALA A 18 -2.80 -26.52 20.12
C ALA A 18 -2.37 -25.10 20.48
N GLY A 19 -3.14 -24.50 21.37
CA GLY A 19 -2.84 -23.21 21.98
C GLY A 19 -3.02 -23.31 23.48
N PHE A 20 -2.23 -22.54 24.21
CA PHE A 20 -2.32 -22.47 25.66
C PHE A 20 -2.19 -21.03 26.11
N SER A 21 -2.96 -20.67 27.13
CA SER A 21 -2.95 -19.36 27.75
C SER A 21 -2.54 -19.47 29.21
N PHE A 22 -1.77 -18.50 29.69
CA PHE A 22 -1.25 -18.49 31.05
C PHE A 22 -2.25 -17.84 32.00
N HIS A 23 -2.96 -18.66 32.77
CA HIS A 23 -3.98 -18.24 33.73
C HIS A 23 -3.73 -18.87 35.10
N SER A 24 -3.86 -18.09 36.18
CA SER A 24 -3.81 -18.59 37.57
C SER A 24 -2.60 -19.49 37.88
N LYS A 25 -1.41 -19.06 37.44
CA LYS A 25 -0.12 -19.78 37.60
C LYS A 25 0.07 -21.04 36.73
N THR A 26 -0.87 -21.38 35.86
CA THR A 26 -0.85 -22.58 35.01
C THR A 26 -1.15 -22.25 33.55
N TYR A 27 -0.72 -23.12 32.62
CA TYR A 27 -1.16 -23.03 31.24
C TYR A 27 -2.44 -23.82 31.05
N GLN A 28 -3.46 -23.16 30.51
CA GLN A 28 -4.76 -23.74 30.21
C GLN A 28 -4.93 -23.84 28.69
N PRO A 29 -5.49 -24.95 28.18
CA PRO A 29 -5.70 -25.11 26.74
C PRO A 29 -6.68 -24.07 26.21
N ILE A 30 -6.38 -23.55 25.02
CA ILE A 30 -7.29 -22.74 24.21
C ILE A 30 -7.97 -23.71 23.25
N TYR A 31 -9.29 -23.81 23.33
CA TYR A 31 -10.06 -24.67 22.43
C TYR A 31 -10.40 -23.94 21.14
N PRO A 32 -10.36 -24.65 19.99
CA PRO A 32 -10.80 -24.06 18.73
C PRO A 32 -12.27 -23.63 18.77
N ASN A 33 -12.59 -22.54 18.08
CA ASN A 33 -13.97 -22.12 17.85
C ASN A 33 -14.71 -23.05 16.86
N ALA A 34 -15.96 -22.72 16.53
CA ALA A 34 -16.79 -23.51 15.60
C ALA A 34 -16.16 -23.66 14.19
N GLN A 35 -15.24 -22.77 13.82
CA GLN A 35 -14.50 -22.77 12.56
C GLN A 35 -13.14 -23.47 12.68
N GLY A 36 -12.83 -24.08 13.83
CA GLY A 36 -11.57 -24.76 14.08
C GLY A 36 -10.36 -23.84 14.25
N GLN A 37 -10.58 -22.58 14.62
CA GLN A 37 -9.55 -21.55 14.79
C GLN A 37 -9.26 -21.33 16.28
N LEU A 38 -8.01 -21.05 16.62
CA LEU A 38 -7.63 -20.67 17.99
C LEU A 38 -7.72 -19.15 18.15
N VAL A 39 -8.47 -18.68 19.14
CA VAL A 39 -8.62 -17.24 19.41
C VAL A 39 -7.60 -16.81 20.45
N SER A 40 -6.71 -15.88 20.08
CA SER A 40 -5.81 -15.21 21.03
C SER A 40 -6.57 -14.05 21.68
N GLN A 41 -6.77 -14.13 22.99
CA GLN A 41 -7.42 -13.06 23.74
C GLN A 41 -6.45 -11.89 23.94
N VAL A 42 -5.15 -12.17 24.04
CA VAL A 42 -4.11 -11.15 24.24
C VAL A 42 -3.94 -10.28 22.99
N LEU A 43 -4.00 -10.88 21.80
CA LEU A 43 -3.80 -10.16 20.54
C LEU A 43 -5.11 -9.66 19.92
N GLY A 44 -6.26 -10.21 20.33
CA GLY A 44 -7.54 -9.94 19.66
C GLY A 44 -7.54 -10.46 18.23
N LEU A 45 -6.89 -11.61 17.98
CA LEU A 45 -6.70 -12.21 16.66
C LEU A 45 -7.10 -13.69 16.67
N THR A 46 -7.40 -14.22 15.50
CA THR A 46 -7.65 -15.65 15.28
C THR A 46 -6.48 -16.29 14.53
N LEU A 47 -6.07 -17.45 15.00
CA LEU A 47 -5.07 -18.29 14.34
C LEU A 47 -5.80 -19.25 13.42
N VAL A 48 -5.59 -19.08 12.11
CA VAL A 48 -6.31 -19.81 11.07
C VAL A 48 -5.37 -20.70 10.29
N ARG A 49 -5.88 -21.87 9.86
CA ARG A 49 -5.19 -22.71 8.89
C ARG A 49 -5.38 -22.08 7.51
N TRP A 50 -4.27 -21.75 6.86
CA TRP A 50 -4.24 -21.15 5.54
C TRP A 50 -3.51 -22.08 4.57
N GLN A 51 -4.04 -22.20 3.36
CA GLN A 51 -3.43 -22.98 2.27
C GLN A 51 -2.85 -22.04 1.22
N GLY A 52 -1.59 -22.25 0.86
CA GLY A 52 -0.96 -21.48 -0.21
C GLY A 52 0.54 -21.75 -0.33
N ASN A 53 1.26 -20.76 -0.84
CA ASN A 53 2.72 -20.80 -0.93
C ASN A 53 3.35 -20.10 0.28
N TYR A 54 4.26 -20.77 0.98
CA TYR A 54 5.04 -20.15 2.03
C TYR A 54 6.50 -20.56 1.94
N LYS A 55 7.42 -19.58 1.93
CA LYS A 55 8.87 -19.78 1.83
C LYS A 55 9.28 -20.72 0.68
N GLY A 56 8.61 -20.60 -0.47
CA GLY A 56 8.89 -21.40 -1.66
C GLY A 56 8.27 -22.79 -1.67
N ILE A 57 7.52 -23.18 -0.62
CA ILE A 57 6.78 -24.44 -0.59
C ILE A 57 5.37 -24.20 -1.09
N ASN A 58 5.00 -24.85 -2.20
CA ASN A 58 3.68 -24.76 -2.80
C ASN A 58 2.66 -25.66 -2.09
N ASN A 59 1.41 -25.19 -2.04
CA ASN A 59 0.24 -25.95 -1.58
C ASN A 59 0.38 -26.53 -0.16
N ILE A 60 1.07 -25.81 0.73
CA ILE A 60 1.24 -26.19 2.13
C ILE A 60 0.11 -25.60 2.97
N THR A 61 -0.32 -26.34 3.99
CA THR A 61 -1.17 -25.80 5.05
C THR A 61 -0.27 -25.20 6.12
N TRP A 62 -0.43 -23.91 6.39
CA TRP A 62 0.32 -23.18 7.40
C TRP A 62 -0.63 -22.41 8.32
N LEU A 63 -0.09 -21.82 9.39
CA LEU A 63 -0.86 -20.91 10.25
C LEU A 63 -0.67 -19.45 9.83
N ARG A 64 -1.76 -18.71 9.79
CA ARG A 64 -1.74 -17.25 9.66
C ARG A 64 -2.61 -16.62 10.73
N TRP A 65 -2.25 -15.40 11.10
CA TRP A 65 -3.12 -14.57 11.92
C TRP A 65 -4.19 -13.93 11.04
N ALA A 66 -5.40 -13.87 11.56
CA ALA A 66 -6.51 -13.13 11.00
C ALA A 66 -7.16 -12.25 12.07
N THR A 67 -7.86 -11.21 11.64
CA THR A 67 -8.73 -10.42 12.51
C THR A 67 -9.88 -11.28 13.04
N LEU A 68 -10.60 -10.79 14.05
CA LEU A 68 -11.79 -11.48 14.55
C LEU A 68 -12.90 -11.59 13.48
N ASP A 69 -12.91 -10.68 12.51
CA ASP A 69 -13.81 -10.70 11.35
C ASP A 69 -13.37 -11.67 10.25
N GLY A 70 -12.24 -12.38 10.44
CA GLY A 70 -11.72 -13.38 9.50
C GLY A 70 -10.83 -12.82 8.39
N GLN A 71 -10.38 -11.57 8.46
CA GLN A 71 -9.45 -11.01 7.48
C GLN A 71 -8.01 -11.43 7.80
N LEU A 72 -7.32 -12.10 6.89
CA LEU A 72 -5.93 -12.50 7.06
C LEU A 72 -5.02 -11.27 7.17
N LEU A 73 -4.15 -11.27 8.18
CA LEU A 73 -3.09 -10.26 8.28
C LEU A 73 -2.04 -10.53 7.20
N PRO A 74 -1.62 -9.50 6.46
CA PRO A 74 -0.63 -9.67 5.41
C PRO A 74 0.72 -10.08 6.01
N ASN A 75 1.45 -10.94 5.30
CA ASN A 75 2.83 -11.27 5.66
C ASN A 75 3.79 -10.17 5.17
N SER A 76 5.07 -10.24 5.57
CA SER A 76 6.06 -9.22 5.20
C SER A 76 6.26 -9.07 3.70
N GLU A 77 6.15 -10.15 2.93
CA GLU A 77 6.29 -10.13 1.46
C GLU A 77 5.08 -9.44 0.82
N GLU A 78 3.87 -9.75 1.29
CA GLU A 78 2.63 -9.12 0.85
C GLU A 78 2.59 -7.62 1.21
N ILE A 79 3.12 -7.23 2.38
CA ILE A 79 3.24 -5.81 2.76
C ILE A 79 4.22 -5.11 1.82
N ALA A 80 5.40 -5.69 1.57
CA ALA A 80 6.40 -5.10 0.68
C ALA A 80 5.86 -4.93 -0.75
N GLU A 81 5.14 -5.92 -1.26
CA GLU A 81 4.49 -5.85 -2.57
C GLU A 81 3.41 -4.76 -2.62
N LEU A 82 2.59 -4.65 -1.57
CA LEU A 82 1.58 -3.58 -1.48
C LEU A 82 2.23 -2.19 -1.43
N GLU A 83 3.33 -2.03 -0.69
CA GLU A 83 4.07 -0.77 -0.64
C GLU A 83 4.69 -0.43 -1.99
N LYS A 84 5.27 -1.42 -2.68
CA LYS A 84 5.81 -1.26 -4.03
C LYS A 84 4.74 -0.82 -5.01
N GLN A 85 3.57 -1.47 -5.03
CA GLN A 85 2.45 -1.09 -5.89
C GLN A 85 1.95 0.33 -5.60
N ARG A 86 1.93 0.75 -4.32
CA ARG A 86 1.57 2.12 -3.95
C ARG A 86 2.60 3.13 -4.45
N ALA A 87 3.89 2.83 -4.33
CA ALA A 87 4.96 3.69 -4.82
C ALA A 87 4.88 3.84 -6.35
N GLU A 88 4.73 2.72 -7.08
CA GLU A 88 4.58 2.73 -8.54
C GLU A 88 3.35 3.53 -8.98
N GLN A 89 2.22 3.40 -8.29
CA GLN A 89 1.02 4.18 -8.59
C GLN A 89 1.22 5.69 -8.35
N GLN A 90 1.93 6.06 -7.28
CA GLN A 90 2.23 7.46 -6.99
C GLN A 90 3.18 8.06 -8.03
N GLU A 91 4.20 7.31 -8.44
CA GLU A 91 5.15 7.71 -9.48
C GLU A 91 4.43 7.96 -10.82
N GLN A 92 3.58 7.03 -11.23
CA GLN A 92 2.78 7.19 -12.46
C GLN A 92 1.88 8.43 -12.44
N ARG A 93 1.28 8.75 -11.28
CA ARG A 93 0.44 9.95 -11.14
C ARG A 93 1.29 11.23 -11.22
N ALA A 94 2.43 11.25 -10.54
CA ALA A 94 3.34 12.39 -10.57
C ALA A 94 3.89 12.64 -11.99
N GLU A 95 4.25 11.57 -12.71
CA GLU A 95 4.72 11.67 -14.09
C GLU A 95 3.61 12.17 -15.03
N GLN A 96 2.38 11.68 -14.86
CA GLN A 96 1.23 12.17 -15.64
C GLN A 96 0.95 13.66 -15.38
N GLU A 97 1.00 14.10 -14.12
CA GLU A 97 0.82 15.51 -13.77
C GLU A 97 1.93 16.39 -14.33
N LYS A 98 3.19 15.94 -14.23
CA LYS A 98 4.33 16.64 -14.84
C LYS A 98 4.16 16.79 -16.34
N LEU A 99 3.80 15.71 -17.04
CA LEU A 99 3.57 15.75 -18.49
C LEU A 99 2.43 16.71 -18.86
N ARG A 100 1.37 16.78 -18.05
CA ARG A 100 0.28 17.75 -18.26
C ARG A 100 0.74 19.18 -18.04
N ALA A 101 1.52 19.44 -17.00
CA ALA A 101 2.08 20.75 -16.70
C ALA A 101 3.03 21.21 -17.82
N ASP A 102 3.96 20.36 -18.26
CA ASP A 102 4.90 20.65 -19.34
C ASP A 102 4.17 20.95 -20.66
N ASN A 103 3.11 20.19 -20.98
CA ASN A 103 2.29 20.43 -22.16
C ASN A 103 1.52 21.75 -22.07
N ALA A 104 0.92 22.06 -20.92
CA ALA A 104 0.21 23.31 -20.70
C ALA A 104 1.15 24.52 -20.81
N GLU A 105 2.35 24.43 -20.22
CA GLU A 105 3.37 25.47 -20.30
C GLU A 105 3.83 25.68 -21.76
N SER A 106 4.07 24.59 -22.50
CA SER A 106 4.42 24.66 -23.93
C SER A 106 3.32 25.33 -24.76
N GLN A 107 2.06 24.97 -24.53
CA GLN A 107 0.92 25.59 -25.21
C GLN A 107 0.80 27.07 -24.89
N LEU A 108 0.97 27.48 -23.63
CA LEU A 108 0.95 28.89 -23.23
C LEU A 108 2.07 29.68 -23.93
N LYS A 109 3.29 29.14 -23.99
CA LYS A 109 4.41 29.76 -24.71
C LYS A 109 4.11 29.90 -26.21
N GLN A 110 3.52 28.89 -26.83
CA GLN A 110 3.12 28.94 -28.24
C GLN A 110 2.03 30.01 -28.49
N VAL A 111 1.02 30.08 -27.61
CA VAL A 111 -0.02 31.11 -27.69
C VAL A 111 0.60 32.50 -27.54
N ALA A 112 1.47 32.71 -26.55
CA ALA A 112 2.16 33.98 -26.34
C ALA A 112 2.98 34.40 -27.57
N ALA A 113 3.78 33.48 -28.13
CA ALA A 113 4.57 33.74 -29.33
C ALA A 113 3.69 34.10 -30.55
N ASN A 114 2.54 33.45 -30.71
CA ASN A 114 1.61 33.76 -31.79
C ASN A 114 0.95 35.14 -31.62
N LEU A 115 0.61 35.54 -30.39
CA LEU A 115 0.05 36.87 -30.09
C LEU A 115 1.08 37.99 -30.36
N LEU A 116 2.34 37.78 -29.99
CA LEU A 116 3.43 38.72 -30.29
C LEU A 116 3.63 38.91 -31.81
N LYS A 117 3.58 37.82 -32.58
CA LYS A 117 3.65 37.87 -34.06
C LYS A 117 2.49 38.63 -34.69
N GLN A 118 1.34 38.69 -34.02
CA GLN A 118 0.19 39.49 -34.44
C GLN A 118 0.30 40.98 -34.06
N GLY A 119 1.42 41.39 -33.44
CA GLY A 119 1.69 42.77 -33.06
C GLY A 119 1.06 43.19 -31.73
N ILE A 120 0.61 42.23 -30.91
CA ILE A 120 0.09 42.51 -29.57
C ILE A 120 1.27 42.84 -28.64
N PRO A 121 1.21 43.92 -27.84
CA PRO A 121 2.31 44.32 -26.96
C PRO A 121 2.54 43.30 -25.84
N VAL A 122 3.79 43.17 -25.41
CA VAL A 122 4.28 42.20 -24.39
C VAL A 122 3.45 42.24 -23.10
N GLU A 123 3.15 43.43 -22.59
CA GLU A 123 2.33 43.63 -21.38
C GLU A 123 0.94 42.99 -21.51
N GLN A 124 0.31 43.15 -22.68
CA GLN A 124 -1.02 42.60 -22.94
C GLN A 124 -0.98 41.08 -23.15
N VAL A 125 0.08 40.55 -23.76
CA VAL A 125 0.28 39.09 -23.89
C VAL A 125 0.53 38.43 -22.52
N ALA A 126 1.30 39.07 -21.64
CA ALA A 126 1.52 38.60 -20.27
C ALA A 126 0.21 38.55 -19.47
N GLN A 127 -0.63 39.58 -19.58
CA GLN A 127 -1.95 39.59 -18.94
C GLN A 127 -2.90 38.49 -19.47
N ILE A 128 -2.87 38.20 -20.78
CA ILE A 128 -3.75 37.19 -21.40
C ILE A 128 -3.31 35.76 -21.04
N THR A 129 -2.01 35.49 -21.05
CA THR A 129 -1.45 34.14 -20.89
C THR A 129 -1.11 33.82 -19.44
N GLY A 130 -1.04 34.82 -18.55
CA GLY A 130 -0.59 34.67 -17.17
C GLY A 130 0.91 34.39 -17.04
N LEU A 131 1.67 34.41 -18.15
CA LEU A 131 3.12 34.27 -18.14
C LEU A 131 3.79 35.56 -17.65
N PRO A 132 4.92 35.48 -16.94
CA PRO A 132 5.66 36.66 -16.53
C PRO A 132 6.21 37.42 -17.74
N GLU A 133 6.19 38.75 -17.69
CA GLU A 133 6.64 39.62 -18.79
C GLU A 133 8.08 39.32 -19.24
N SER A 134 8.94 38.89 -18.32
CA SER A 134 10.31 38.44 -18.64
C SER A 134 10.32 37.26 -19.62
N GLN A 135 9.49 36.24 -19.39
CA GLN A 135 9.38 35.08 -20.29
C GLN A 135 8.72 35.46 -21.62
N VAL A 136 7.74 36.36 -21.62
CA VAL A 136 7.10 36.83 -22.87
C VAL A 136 8.08 37.64 -23.72
N THR A 137 8.93 38.46 -23.10
CA THR A 137 9.98 39.22 -23.79
C THR A 137 11.02 38.30 -24.42
N GLU A 138 11.41 37.23 -23.73
CA GLU A 138 12.34 36.21 -24.26
C GLU A 138 11.79 35.49 -25.49
N LEU A 139 10.47 35.29 -25.58
CA LEU A 139 9.82 34.64 -26.73
C LEU A 139 9.70 35.55 -27.96
N GLY A 140 9.84 36.87 -27.78
CA GLY A 140 9.72 37.88 -28.85
C GLY A 140 11.06 38.34 -29.44
N ASN A 141 12.18 38.06 -28.78
CA ASN A 141 13.55 38.29 -29.28
C ASN A 141 14.00 37.17 -30.24
#